data_AF-A0A7H4M453-F1
#
_entry.id   AF-A0A7H4M453-F1
#
_cell.length_a   1.000
_cell.length_b   1.000
_cell.length_c   1.000
_cell.angle_alpha   90.00
_cell.angle_beta   90.00
_cell.angle_gamma   90.00
#
_symmetry.space_group_name_H-M   'P 1'
#
loop_
_entity.id
_entity.type
_entity.pdbx_description
1 polymer ?
#
loop_
_entity_poly.entity_id
_entity_poly.type
_entity_poly.pdbx_seq_one_letter_code
_entity_poly.pdbx_strand_id
1 'polypeptide(L)'
;MSGWGMQRQQFGEQKHWMLVTLAAMLGQIGTQGGGFGLSYHFANGGNPTRRAAVLASMQGSVAGGTDAVEKIPVARIVEALENPGASYQHNGMERRFPDIRFIWWAGGANFTHHQDTNRLIRAWQKPELIVIPNASGPPRRAMPISCCPRRPHLNATI
;
A
#
# COMPACT_ATOMS: atom_id res chain seq x y z
N MET A 1 14.98 -15.30 -14.94
CA MET A 1 13.88 -14.35 -14.67
C MET A 1 13.31 -14.63 -13.29
N SER A 2 12.90 -13.61 -12.53
CA SER A 2 12.28 -13.79 -11.20
C SER A 2 10.99 -13.00 -11.03
N GLY A 3 10.05 -13.58 -10.27
CA GLY A 3 8.80 -12.97 -9.84
C GLY A 3 8.93 -12.20 -8.53
N TRP A 4 7.87 -11.48 -8.12
CA TRP A 4 7.87 -10.72 -6.85
C TRP A 4 7.30 -11.47 -5.65
N GLY A 5 6.83 -12.71 -5.84
CA GLY A 5 6.29 -13.53 -4.75
C GLY A 5 7.35 -13.90 -3.71
N MET A 6 8.55 -14.27 -4.15
CA MET A 6 9.61 -14.76 -3.26
C MET A 6 10.15 -13.71 -2.27
N GLN A 7 9.98 -12.41 -2.51
CA GLN A 7 10.38 -11.38 -1.54
C GLN A 7 9.30 -11.05 -0.51
N ARG A 8 8.10 -11.62 -0.62
CA ARG A 8 6.98 -11.40 0.32
C ARG A 8 6.96 -12.45 1.43
N GLN A 9 8.11 -12.68 2.04
CA GLN A 9 8.29 -13.62 3.15
C GLN A 9 9.33 -13.06 4.15
N GLN A 10 9.50 -13.73 5.28
CA GLN A 10 10.55 -13.38 6.23
C GLN A 10 11.93 -13.50 5.55
N PHE A 11 12.79 -12.51 5.77
CA PHE A 11 14.09 -12.38 5.08
C PHE A 11 13.97 -12.33 3.54
N GLY A 12 12.87 -11.75 3.05
CA GLY A 12 12.57 -11.66 1.62
C GLY A 12 13.60 -10.88 0.82
N GLU A 13 14.30 -9.94 1.44
CA GLU A 13 15.37 -9.13 0.83
C GLU A 13 16.54 -9.99 0.31
N GLN A 14 16.81 -11.13 0.97
CA GLN A 14 17.91 -12.01 0.61
C GLN A 14 17.70 -12.68 -0.76
N LYS A 15 16.45 -12.90 -1.18
CA LYS A 15 16.14 -13.69 -2.38
C LYS A 15 16.56 -12.99 -3.66
N HIS A 16 16.22 -11.71 -3.80
CA HIS A 16 16.63 -10.91 -4.96
C HIS A 16 18.10 -10.53 -4.88
N TRP A 17 18.66 -10.28 -3.69
CA TRP A 17 20.11 -10.08 -3.53
C TRP A 17 20.91 -11.27 -4.03
N MET A 18 20.59 -12.48 -3.57
CA MET A 18 21.30 -13.69 -3.99
C MET A 18 21.15 -13.96 -5.50
N LEU A 19 20.00 -13.64 -6.08
CA LEU A 19 19.79 -13.77 -7.53
C LEU A 19 20.72 -12.87 -8.34
N VAL A 20 20.87 -11.61 -7.93
CA VAL A 20 21.80 -10.68 -8.59
C VAL A 20 23.24 -11.13 -8.41
N THR A 21 23.61 -11.57 -7.20
CA THR A 21 24.94 -12.12 -6.92
C THR A 21 25.27 -13.30 -7.83
N LEU A 22 24.36 -14.26 -7.99
CA LEU A 22 24.55 -15.40 -8.88
C LEU A 22 24.67 -14.96 -10.35
N ALA A 23 23.84 -14.03 -10.81
CA ALA A 23 23.94 -13.50 -12.17
C ALA A 23 25.28 -12.79 -12.43
N ALA A 24 25.83 -12.11 -11.42
CA ALA A 24 27.14 -11.48 -11.49
C ALA A 24 28.26 -12.53 -11.55
N MET A 25 28.17 -13.61 -10.76
CA MET A 25 29.12 -14.73 -10.82
C MET A 25 29.11 -15.44 -12.18
N LEU A 26 27.96 -15.51 -12.84
CA LEU A 26 27.86 -16.06 -14.20
C LEU A 26 28.49 -15.14 -15.27
N GLY A 27 28.71 -13.85 -14.98
CA GLY A 27 29.42 -12.92 -15.87
C GLY A 27 28.66 -12.48 -17.13
N GLN A 28 27.36 -12.77 -17.23
CA GLN A 28 26.55 -12.48 -18.42
C GLN A 28 25.69 -11.21 -18.29
N ILE A 29 25.87 -10.43 -17.22
CA ILE A 29 25.13 -9.18 -17.05
C ILE A 29 25.57 -8.19 -18.14
N GLY A 30 24.61 -7.74 -18.96
CA GLY A 30 24.83 -6.77 -20.03
C GLY A 30 24.98 -7.38 -21.43
N THR A 31 25.03 -8.71 -21.57
CA THR A 31 25.02 -9.35 -22.89
C THR A 31 23.60 -9.50 -23.43
N GLN A 32 23.45 -9.60 -24.76
CA GLN A 32 22.15 -9.80 -25.38
C GLN A 32 21.55 -11.14 -24.94
N GLY A 33 20.39 -11.08 -24.26
CA GLY A 33 19.71 -12.26 -23.71
C GLY A 33 20.31 -12.83 -22.43
N GLY A 34 21.43 -12.27 -21.93
CA GLY A 34 22.10 -12.69 -20.71
C GLY A 34 21.69 -11.88 -19.47
N GLY A 35 22.14 -12.36 -18.30
CA GLY A 35 21.91 -11.69 -17.02
C GLY A 35 20.58 -12.07 -16.37
N PHE A 36 19.83 -11.08 -15.88
CA PHE A 36 18.59 -11.30 -15.14
C PHE A 36 17.51 -10.27 -15.49
N GLY A 37 16.25 -10.60 -15.18
CA GLY A 37 15.12 -9.71 -15.35
C GLY A 37 14.10 -9.87 -14.24
N LEU A 38 13.64 -8.71 -13.73
CA LEU A 38 12.75 -8.61 -12.55
C LEU A 38 11.34 -8.10 -12.88
N SER A 39 11.04 -7.78 -14.15
CA SER A 39 9.75 -7.19 -14.54
C SER A 39 9.10 -7.82 -15.77
N TYR A 40 9.71 -8.83 -16.40
CA TYR A 40 9.13 -9.51 -17.58
C TYR A 40 7.73 -10.11 -17.32
N HIS A 41 7.37 -10.39 -16.06
CA HIS A 41 6.06 -10.92 -15.67
C HIS A 41 5.02 -9.82 -15.36
N PHE A 42 5.43 -8.55 -15.35
CA PHE A 42 4.58 -7.42 -14.95
C PHE A 42 4.47 -6.40 -16.09
N ALA A 43 3.24 -5.97 -16.39
CA ALA A 43 2.95 -4.89 -17.35
C ALA A 43 3.66 -5.02 -18.72
N ASN A 44 3.82 -6.25 -19.23
CA ASN A 44 4.53 -6.54 -20.49
C ASN A 44 5.98 -6.04 -20.51
N GLY A 45 6.70 -6.16 -19.38
CA GLY A 45 8.13 -5.84 -19.32
C GLY A 45 8.91 -6.56 -20.43
N GLY A 46 9.77 -5.83 -21.13
CA GLY A 46 10.50 -6.32 -22.31
C GLY A 46 9.89 -5.91 -23.65
N ASN A 47 8.66 -5.38 -23.69
CA ASN A 47 8.10 -4.79 -24.89
C ASN A 47 8.83 -3.48 -25.25
N PRO A 48 9.29 -3.28 -26.50
CA PRO A 48 9.96 -2.04 -26.91
C PRO A 48 9.11 -0.80 -26.62
N THR A 49 9.74 0.20 -26.00
CA THR A 49 9.06 1.46 -25.67
C THR A 49 8.71 2.24 -26.94
N ARG A 50 7.44 2.63 -27.08
CA ARG A 50 6.98 3.46 -28.20
C ARG A 50 7.57 4.88 -28.08
N ARG A 51 7.98 5.46 -29.22
CA ARG A 51 8.32 6.89 -29.36
C ARG A 51 7.06 7.74 -29.57
N ALA A 52 6.27 7.95 -28.51
CA ALA A 52 5.10 8.82 -28.52
C ALA A 52 5.02 9.65 -27.24
N ALA A 53 4.21 10.71 -27.24
CA ALA A 53 3.97 11.51 -26.05
C ALA A 53 3.29 10.67 -24.94
N VAL A 54 3.69 10.90 -23.69
CA VAL A 54 3.04 10.32 -22.50
C VAL A 54 1.89 11.23 -22.09
N LEU A 55 0.69 10.67 -21.95
CA LEU A 55 -0.47 11.42 -21.46
C LEU A 55 -0.31 11.73 -19.98
N ALA A 56 -0.48 13.00 -19.61
CA ALA A 56 -0.53 13.40 -18.21
C ALA A 56 -1.85 12.96 -17.57
N SER A 57 -1.82 12.70 -16.27
CA SER A 57 -3.00 12.54 -15.41
C SER A 57 -3.11 13.70 -14.44
N MET A 58 -4.25 13.82 -13.74
CA MET A 58 -4.34 14.68 -12.56
C MET A 58 -3.23 14.30 -11.57
N GLN A 59 -2.55 15.31 -11.03
CA GLN A 59 -1.45 15.13 -10.10
C GLN A 59 -1.99 14.89 -8.69
N GLY A 60 -1.41 13.91 -7.98
CA GLY A 60 -1.70 13.66 -6.56
C GLY A 60 -1.09 14.69 -5.61
N SER A 61 -0.59 15.81 -6.12
CA SER A 61 -0.01 16.91 -5.35
C SER A 61 -0.54 18.23 -5.89
N VAL A 62 -0.77 19.18 -4.98
CA VAL A 62 -1.25 20.53 -5.32
C VAL A 62 -0.04 21.45 -5.42
N ALA A 63 -0.07 22.44 -6.32
CA ALA A 63 0.96 23.47 -6.37
C ALA A 63 1.04 24.21 -5.02
N GLY A 64 2.21 24.15 -4.37
CA GLY A 64 2.41 24.66 -3.01
C GLY A 64 1.91 23.74 -1.89
N GLY A 65 1.53 22.50 -2.19
CA GLY A 65 1.17 21.49 -1.20
C GLY A 65 2.37 21.05 -0.36
N THR A 66 2.12 20.68 0.90
CA THR A 66 3.12 20.14 1.82
C THR A 66 3.16 18.62 1.75
N ASP A 67 4.35 18.04 1.83
CA ASP A 67 4.53 16.59 1.95
C ASP A 67 3.97 16.07 3.29
N ALA A 68 3.78 14.75 3.39
CA ALA A 68 3.35 14.10 4.62
C ALA A 68 4.34 14.39 5.75
N VAL A 69 3.81 14.79 6.91
CA VAL A 69 4.59 15.07 8.12
C VAL A 69 5.34 13.81 8.60
N GLU A 70 4.72 12.63 8.46
CA GLU A 70 5.31 11.36 8.87
C GLU A 70 4.96 10.26 7.85
N LYS A 71 5.89 9.32 7.62
CA LYS A 71 5.74 8.22 6.66
C LYS A 71 6.06 6.90 7.34
N ILE A 72 5.04 6.06 7.50
CA ILE A 72 5.18 4.71 8.04
C ILE A 72 5.29 3.67 6.91
N PRO A 73 6.03 2.57 7.10
CA PRO A 73 5.99 1.44 6.18
C PRO A 73 4.55 0.91 6.06
N VAL A 74 4.05 0.78 4.83
CA VAL A 74 2.62 0.50 4.56
C VAL A 74 2.08 -0.75 5.28
N ALA A 75 2.89 -1.80 5.43
CA ALA A 75 2.49 -3.03 6.09
C ALA A 75 2.47 -2.94 7.63
N ARG A 76 2.99 -1.85 8.23
CA ARG A 76 3.05 -1.65 9.70
C ARG A 76 1.83 -0.92 10.26
N ILE A 77 0.78 -0.67 9.46
CA ILE A 77 -0.41 0.08 9.89
C ILE A 77 -1.07 -0.51 11.15
N VAL A 78 -1.22 -1.84 11.26
CA VAL A 78 -1.82 -2.47 12.44
C VAL A 78 -0.97 -2.25 13.69
N GLU A 79 0.35 -2.34 13.56
CA GLU A 79 1.27 -2.11 14.68
C GLU A 79 1.28 -0.64 15.13
N ALA A 80 1.19 0.29 14.18
CA ALA A 80 1.07 1.72 14.44
C ALA A 80 -0.22 2.05 15.19
N LEU A 81 -1.35 1.46 14.79
CA LEU A 81 -2.61 1.58 15.51
C LEU A 81 -2.56 0.94 16.89
N GLU A 82 -1.82 -0.16 17.04
CA GLU A 82 -1.73 -0.86 18.30
C GLU A 82 -0.88 -0.14 19.35
N ASN A 83 0.21 0.49 18.93
CA ASN A 83 1.26 1.02 19.81
C ASN A 83 1.69 2.44 19.40
N PRO A 84 0.84 3.46 19.60
CA PRO A 84 1.22 4.85 19.33
C PRO A 84 2.42 5.26 20.19
N GLY A 85 3.41 5.94 19.59
CA GLY A 85 4.63 6.40 20.25
C GLY A 85 5.74 5.35 20.41
N ALA A 86 5.48 4.07 20.13
CA ALA A 86 6.51 3.03 20.23
C ALA A 86 7.61 3.22 19.16
N SER A 87 8.85 2.90 19.54
CA SER A 87 10.02 2.96 18.67
C SER A 87 10.11 1.74 17.74
N TYR A 88 10.48 1.95 16.49
CA TYR A 88 10.72 0.88 15.51
C TYR A 88 11.92 1.22 14.62
N GLN A 89 12.58 0.18 14.10
CA GLN A 89 13.69 0.30 13.16
C GLN A 89 13.21 0.16 11.72
N HIS A 90 13.65 1.05 10.84
CA HIS A 90 13.36 0.98 9.42
C HIS A 90 14.52 1.51 8.59
N ASN A 91 15.11 0.64 7.76
CA ASN A 91 16.20 0.97 6.85
C ASN A 91 17.37 1.72 7.54
N GLY A 92 17.76 1.24 8.73
CA GLY A 92 18.84 1.83 9.53
C GLY A 92 18.46 3.07 10.36
N MET A 93 17.19 3.51 10.33
CA MET A 93 16.70 4.63 11.14
C MET A 93 15.78 4.16 12.25
N GLU A 94 15.95 4.74 13.44
CA GLU A 94 14.99 4.63 14.53
C GLU A 94 13.87 5.67 14.32
N ARG A 95 12.62 5.20 14.33
CA ARG A 95 11.42 6.01 14.14
C ARG A 95 10.39 5.69 15.20
N ARG A 96 9.33 6.49 15.30
CA ARG A 96 8.22 6.28 16.23
C ARG A 96 6.90 6.23 15.50
N PHE A 97 5.97 5.40 15.99
CA PHE A 97 4.63 5.36 15.42
C PHE A 97 3.84 6.63 15.79
N PRO A 98 3.18 7.27 14.80
CA PRO A 98 2.29 8.39 15.08
C PRO A 98 1.00 7.90 15.76
N ASP A 99 0.36 8.79 16.52
CA ASP A 99 -0.98 8.54 17.07
C ASP A 99 -2.05 8.82 16.00
N ILE A 100 -2.55 7.75 15.37
CA ILE A 100 -3.49 7.82 14.24
C ILE A 100 -4.93 7.76 14.77
N ARG A 101 -5.63 8.90 14.73
CA ARG A 101 -7.02 9.02 15.21
C ARG A 101 -8.05 9.09 14.07
N PHE A 102 -7.62 9.42 12.86
CA PHE A 102 -8.47 9.52 11.67
C PHE A 102 -7.87 8.76 10.49
N ILE A 103 -8.68 7.99 9.77
CA ILE A 103 -8.26 7.27 8.56
C ILE A 103 -9.18 7.64 7.39
N TRP A 104 -8.58 8.12 6.31
CA TRP A 104 -9.24 8.27 5.02
C TRP A 104 -8.75 7.19 4.05
N TRP A 105 -9.65 6.33 3.58
CA TRP A 105 -9.28 5.15 2.80
C TRP A 105 -10.04 5.06 1.47
N ALA A 106 -9.38 5.39 0.36
CA ALA A 106 -9.96 5.38 -0.97
C ALA A 106 -9.21 4.44 -1.94
N GLY A 107 -9.93 3.72 -2.80
CA GLY A 107 -9.34 2.99 -3.94
C GLY A 107 -8.73 1.61 -3.64
N GLY A 108 -8.95 1.02 -2.47
CA GLY A 108 -8.47 -0.33 -2.15
C GLY A 108 -9.21 -0.95 -0.96
N ALA A 109 -9.03 -2.25 -0.73
CA ALA A 109 -9.72 -3.00 0.32
C ALA A 109 -8.73 -3.54 1.36
N ASN A 110 -8.58 -2.84 2.50
CA ASN A 110 -7.59 -3.21 3.50
C ASN A 110 -7.78 -4.63 4.05
N PHE A 111 -9.04 -5.06 4.19
CA PHE A 111 -9.41 -6.38 4.68
C PHE A 111 -9.10 -7.53 3.71
N THR A 112 -8.69 -7.26 2.46
CA THR A 112 -8.30 -8.30 1.50
C THR A 112 -6.80 -8.43 1.29
N HIS A 113 -6.03 -7.33 1.42
CA HIS A 113 -4.60 -7.35 1.14
C HIS A 113 -3.71 -7.40 2.39
N HIS A 114 -4.27 -7.10 3.57
CA HIS A 114 -3.52 -7.10 4.82
C HIS A 114 -3.50 -8.51 5.46
N GLN A 115 -2.41 -8.82 6.14
CA GLN A 115 -2.22 -10.10 6.83
C GLN A 115 -3.00 -10.12 8.15
N ASP A 116 -3.27 -11.31 8.70
CA ASP A 116 -4.02 -11.52 9.95
C ASP A 116 -5.26 -10.60 10.11
N THR A 117 -6.31 -10.95 9.39
CA THR A 117 -7.55 -10.16 9.35
C THR A 117 -8.21 -10.02 10.73
N ASN A 118 -8.03 -10.99 11.63
CA ASN A 118 -8.62 -10.92 12.97
C ASN A 118 -7.92 -9.87 13.84
N ARG A 119 -6.59 -9.79 13.78
CA ARG A 119 -5.84 -8.72 14.43
C ARG A 119 -6.17 -7.36 13.80
N LEU A 120 -6.29 -7.30 12.48
CA LEU A 120 -6.71 -6.09 11.79
C LEU A 120 -8.06 -5.58 12.28
N ILE A 121 -9.07 -6.44 12.38
CA ILE A 121 -10.42 -6.08 12.86
C ILE A 121 -10.34 -5.42 14.24
N ARG A 122 -9.52 -5.95 15.15
CA ARG A 122 -9.33 -5.37 16.50
C ARG A 122 -8.65 -4.01 16.44
N ALA A 123 -7.57 -3.88 15.67
CA ALA A 123 -6.85 -2.61 15.53
C ALA A 123 -7.71 -1.53 14.85
N TRP A 124 -8.60 -1.92 13.93
CA TRP A 124 -9.50 -1.00 13.21
C TRP A 124 -10.56 -0.34 14.10
N GLN A 125 -10.74 -0.81 15.35
CA GLN A 125 -11.65 -0.18 16.32
C GLN A 125 -10.99 0.96 17.12
N LYS A 126 -9.67 1.17 16.98
CA LYS A 126 -8.91 2.17 17.75
C LYS A 126 -9.05 3.62 17.25
N PRO A 127 -9.03 3.89 15.93
CA PRO A 127 -9.24 5.25 15.42
C PRO A 127 -10.63 5.78 15.79
N GLU A 128 -10.72 7.08 16.05
CA GLU A 128 -11.98 7.76 16.35
C GLU A 128 -12.91 7.80 15.14
N LEU A 129 -12.35 7.91 13.92
CA LEU A 129 -13.12 8.00 12.69
C LEU A 129 -12.38 7.38 11.50
N ILE A 130 -13.12 6.59 10.72
CA ILE A 130 -12.64 5.95 9.50
C ILE A 130 -13.64 6.27 8.40
N VAL A 131 -13.17 6.89 7.31
CA VAL A 131 -13.98 7.24 6.14
C VAL A 131 -13.51 6.43 4.94
N ILE A 132 -14.45 5.70 4.32
CA ILE A 132 -14.19 4.87 3.15
C ILE A 132 -15.12 5.31 2.02
N PRO A 133 -14.71 6.25 1.14
CA PRO A 133 -15.47 6.54 -0.06
C PRO A 133 -15.37 5.34 -1.03
N ASN A 134 -16.50 4.68 -1.29
CA ASN A 134 -16.58 3.58 -2.24
C ASN A 134 -17.77 3.78 -3.19
N ALA A 135 -17.57 3.40 -4.46
CA ALA A 135 -18.59 3.39 -5.50
C ALA A 135 -19.42 2.07 -5.52
N SER A 136 -18.86 0.99 -4.97
CA SER A 136 -19.59 -0.27 -4.74
C SER A 136 -20.14 -0.27 -3.30
N GLY A 137 -21.32 -0.84 -3.07
CA GLY A 137 -21.91 -0.91 -1.72
C GLY A 137 -20.96 -1.52 -0.67
N PRO A 138 -21.19 -1.28 0.63
CA PRO A 138 -20.27 -1.78 1.66
C PRO A 138 -20.12 -3.31 1.54
N PRO A 139 -18.89 -3.86 1.64
CA PRO A 139 -18.72 -5.30 1.72
C PRO A 139 -19.56 -5.80 2.91
N ARG A 140 -20.23 -6.97 2.80
CA ARG A 140 -21.19 -7.50 3.81
C ARG A 140 -20.62 -7.67 5.25
N ARG A 141 -19.34 -7.37 5.47
CA ARG A 141 -18.65 -7.37 6.77
C ARG A 141 -18.01 -6.03 7.16
N ALA A 142 -18.13 -4.98 6.35
CA ALA A 142 -17.91 -3.64 6.87
C ALA A 142 -19.01 -3.39 7.90
N MET A 143 -18.65 -3.33 9.18
CA MET A 143 -19.54 -2.80 10.19
C MET A 143 -20.11 -1.49 9.65
N PRO A 144 -21.44 -1.28 9.70
CA PRO A 144 -22.02 -0.06 9.19
C PRO A 144 -21.40 1.09 9.98
N ILE A 145 -20.59 1.90 9.32
CA ILE A 145 -20.34 3.26 9.77
C ILE A 145 -21.70 3.93 9.63
N SER A 146 -22.48 3.91 10.71
CA SER A 146 -23.63 4.76 10.81
C SER A 146 -23.09 6.19 10.79
N CYS A 147 -23.26 6.88 9.67
CA CYS A 147 -23.49 8.31 9.74
C CYS A 147 -24.73 8.49 10.63
N CYS A 148 -24.53 8.76 11.92
CA CYS A 148 -25.60 9.17 12.82
C CYS A 148 -25.76 10.70 12.70
N PRO A 149 -26.97 11.30 12.82
CA PRO A 149 -28.26 10.71 13.13
C PRO A 149 -29.24 10.69 11.94
N ARG A 150 -30.17 9.73 12.01
CA ARG A 150 -31.46 9.82 11.33
C ARG A 150 -32.04 11.22 11.58
N ARG A 151 -32.19 12.05 10.55
CA ARG A 151 -33.21 13.10 10.54
C ARG A 151 -34.48 12.51 9.95
N PRO A 152 -35.59 12.45 10.71
CA PRO A 152 -36.90 12.26 10.13
C PRO A 152 -37.35 13.54 9.42
N HIS A 153 -38.34 13.40 8.53
CA HIS A 153 -39.11 14.45 7.86
C HIS A 153 -38.43 15.03 6.60
N LEU A 154 -39.09 15.25 5.46
CA LEU A 154 -40.50 15.41 5.13
C LEU A 154 -40.77 14.87 3.71
N ASN A 155 -41.98 14.36 3.48
CA ASN A 155 -42.63 14.42 2.17
C ASN A 155 -42.70 15.89 1.72
N ALA A 156 -42.24 16.19 0.52
CA ALA A 156 -42.75 17.32 -0.25
C ALA A 156 -42.60 16.99 -1.73
N THR A 157 -43.77 16.92 -2.36
CA THR A 157 -44.07 16.80 -3.78
C THR A 157 -43.57 18.01 -4.58
N ILE A 158 -43.42 17.78 -5.89
CA ILE A 158 -43.02 18.68 -7.00
C ILE A 158 -41.51 18.74 -7.24
#